data_AF-A0A091E1S3-F1
#
_entry.id   AF-A0A091E1S3-F1
#
_cell.length_a   1.000
_cell.length_b   1.000
_cell.length_c   1.000
_cell.angle_alpha   90.00
_cell.angle_beta   90.00
_cell.angle_gamma   90.00
#
_symmetry.space_group_name_H-M   'P 1'
#
loop_
_entity.id
_entity.type
_entity.pdbx_description
1 polymer ?
#
loop_
_entity_poly.entity_id
_entity_poly.type
_entity_poly.pdbx_seq_one_letter_code
_entity_poly.pdbx_strand_id
1 'polypeptide(L)'
;MGTLSRCVQQSRRVALSKREGVCEAVGCWSENILDYFLRNRQITRGDGAEITWYHGANHRAQLEEALSSAAHMVEADVLLASVGAECGQPVMAHPPDTHSDTTLQAWLAELQRSDKGIKLDFKRKEFGQPVMAHPPDTHSDTTLQAWLAELQRSDKGIKLDFKSLAAVEPAMVLLDAVRGHWQRPVWINADVLPGPSGSSSVVDAKPFIDTVTSFFPAVTLSLGWTTGWHPENANEGYSWAMVREMEFICDGLSQPVTFPVRAALVRQSCPQLLWLLKRSDRYSLTIWTGKGDNYSTEDLLYIRDHFDKKQVFYDISEPQNREFKQAIGITVNL
;
A
#
# COMPACT_ATOMS: atom_id res chain seq x y z
N MET A 1 -12.76 -44.10 -31.65
CA MET A 1 -11.86 -43.60 -30.58
C MET A 1 -10.65 -42.97 -31.26
N GLY A 2 -10.44 -41.65 -31.16
CA GLY A 2 -9.29 -41.07 -31.85
C GLY A 2 -9.18 -39.54 -32.00
N THR A 3 -10.10 -38.73 -31.48
CA THR A 3 -10.05 -37.28 -31.76
C THR A 3 -10.27 -36.36 -30.57
N LEU A 4 -10.67 -36.88 -29.41
CA LEU A 4 -10.81 -36.09 -28.17
C LEU A 4 -9.52 -36.00 -27.31
N SER A 5 -8.48 -36.77 -27.65
CA SER A 5 -7.24 -36.85 -26.85
C SER A 5 -6.16 -35.82 -27.26
N ARG A 6 -6.22 -35.27 -28.48
CA ARG A 6 -5.22 -34.28 -28.94
C ARG A 6 -5.49 -32.85 -28.46
N CYS A 7 -6.74 -32.47 -28.22
CA CYS A 7 -7.07 -31.12 -27.74
C CYS A 7 -6.62 -30.92 -26.27
N VAL A 8 -6.75 -31.97 -25.43
CA VAL A 8 -6.33 -31.94 -24.02
C VAL A 8 -4.80 -32.02 -23.86
N GLN A 9 -4.09 -32.66 -24.81
CA GLN A 9 -2.63 -32.69 -24.82
C GLN A 9 -1.98 -31.42 -25.39
N GLN A 10 -2.68 -30.65 -26.23
CA GLN A 10 -2.21 -29.35 -26.71
C GLN A 10 -2.31 -28.28 -25.60
N SER A 11 -3.36 -28.31 -24.77
CA SER A 11 -3.49 -27.42 -23.61
C SER A 11 -2.51 -27.72 -22.47
N ARG A 12 -1.98 -28.95 -22.38
CA ARG A 12 -0.91 -29.30 -21.41
C ARG A 12 0.51 -29.01 -21.91
N ARG A 13 0.71 -28.73 -23.19
CA ARG A 13 2.03 -28.36 -23.76
C ARG A 13 2.30 -26.86 -23.78
N VAL A 14 1.28 -26.02 -23.61
CA VAL A 14 1.45 -24.56 -23.41
C VAL A 14 1.75 -24.22 -21.94
N ALA A 15 1.52 -25.16 -21.00
CA ALA A 15 1.78 -24.98 -19.57
C ALA A 15 3.21 -25.36 -19.12
N LEU A 16 4.10 -25.72 -20.03
CA LEU A 16 5.50 -26.07 -19.75
C LEU A 16 6.44 -25.30 -20.68
N SER A 17 6.39 -23.95 -20.61
CA SER A 17 7.42 -23.09 -21.21
C SER A 17 7.47 -21.66 -20.66
N LYS A 18 6.60 -21.24 -19.72
CA LYS A 18 6.73 -19.93 -19.07
C LYS A 18 7.31 -20.08 -17.67
N ARG A 19 8.61 -20.40 -17.62
CA ARG A 19 9.50 -19.83 -16.61
C ARG A 19 10.19 -18.64 -17.27
N GLU A 20 9.40 -17.65 -17.66
CA GLU A 20 9.93 -16.34 -18.02
C GLU A 20 9.97 -15.57 -16.70
N GLY A 21 11.19 -15.36 -16.21
CA GLY A 21 11.46 -14.55 -15.05
C GLY A 21 11.02 -13.11 -15.25
N VAL A 22 11.11 -12.35 -14.15
CA VAL A 22 10.98 -10.89 -14.05
C VAL A 22 11.05 -10.19 -15.42
N CYS A 23 9.99 -9.48 -15.79
CA CYS A 23 10.07 -8.57 -16.92
C CYS A 23 10.98 -7.41 -16.53
N GLU A 24 12.26 -7.49 -16.90
CA GLU A 24 13.25 -6.41 -16.80
C GLU A 24 13.05 -5.34 -17.90
N ALA A 25 11.92 -5.38 -18.62
CA ALA A 25 11.68 -4.45 -19.71
C ALA A 25 11.44 -3.05 -19.19
N VAL A 26 12.18 -2.10 -19.75
CA VAL A 26 12.00 -0.66 -19.54
C VAL A 26 10.53 -0.26 -19.76
N GLY A 27 9.96 0.48 -18.81
CA GLY A 27 8.57 0.91 -18.83
C GLY A 27 7.56 -0.15 -18.37
N CYS A 28 8.01 -1.33 -17.92
CA CYS A 28 7.12 -2.33 -17.34
C CYS A 28 6.61 -1.89 -15.96
N TRP A 29 5.44 -2.41 -15.56
CA TRP A 29 4.86 -2.15 -14.24
C TRP A 29 5.72 -2.69 -13.09
N SER A 30 6.54 -3.71 -13.34
CA SER A 30 7.55 -4.23 -12.41
C SER A 30 8.95 -3.60 -12.56
N GLU A 31 9.14 -2.58 -13.40
CA GLU A 31 10.42 -1.87 -13.48
C GLU A 31 10.78 -1.35 -12.07
N ASN A 32 12.04 -1.52 -11.67
CA ASN A 32 12.51 -0.99 -10.40
C ASN A 32 12.28 0.53 -10.36
N ILE A 33 11.64 1.02 -9.31
CA ILE A 33 11.24 2.43 -9.26
C ILE A 33 12.43 3.38 -9.28
N LEU A 34 13.56 2.98 -8.68
CA LEU A 34 14.79 3.78 -8.74
C LEU A 34 15.31 3.87 -10.16
N ASP A 35 15.32 2.77 -10.91
CA ASP A 35 15.78 2.74 -12.30
C ASP A 35 14.88 3.61 -13.20
N TYR A 36 13.55 3.52 -13.03
CA TYR A 36 12.60 4.36 -13.74
C TYR A 36 12.84 5.85 -13.48
N PHE A 37 12.88 6.27 -12.21
CA PHE A 37 13.00 7.69 -11.86
C PHE A 37 14.42 8.24 -12.12
N LEU A 38 15.46 7.42 -12.06
CA LEU A 38 16.81 7.79 -12.49
C LEU A 38 16.88 8.00 -14.00
N ARG A 39 16.34 7.07 -14.78
CA ARG A 39 16.29 7.15 -16.25
C ARG A 39 15.56 8.40 -16.73
N ASN A 40 14.51 8.79 -16.02
CA ASN A 40 13.73 9.99 -16.31
C ASN A 40 14.28 11.27 -15.65
N ARG A 41 15.42 11.19 -14.96
CA ARG A 41 16.09 12.32 -14.29
C ARG A 41 15.24 13.02 -13.22
N GLN A 42 14.33 12.28 -12.59
CA GLN A 42 13.47 12.78 -11.51
C GLN A 42 14.16 12.65 -10.14
N ILE A 43 15.06 11.66 -10.01
CA ILE A 43 15.98 11.51 -8.87
C ILE A 43 17.43 11.50 -9.35
N THR A 44 18.37 11.73 -8.44
CA THR A 44 19.80 11.86 -8.73
C THR A 44 20.65 10.71 -8.25
N ARG A 45 20.14 9.89 -7.32
CA ARG A 45 20.84 8.72 -6.76
C ARG A 45 19.92 7.53 -6.68
N GLY A 46 20.50 6.33 -6.77
CA GLY A 46 19.80 5.07 -6.46
C GLY A 46 19.62 4.93 -4.95
N ASP A 47 18.70 5.70 -4.39
CA ASP A 47 18.41 5.77 -2.96
C ASP A 47 16.90 5.90 -2.77
N GLY A 48 16.28 4.96 -2.05
CA GLY A 48 14.84 4.93 -1.85
C GLY A 48 14.31 6.10 -1.02
N ALA A 49 15.17 6.85 -0.32
CA ALA A 49 14.79 8.10 0.34
C ALA A 49 14.59 9.28 -0.65
N GLU A 50 15.09 9.19 -1.89
CA GLU A 50 14.79 10.21 -2.92
C GLU A 50 13.38 10.08 -3.49
N ILE A 51 12.77 8.89 -3.38
CA ILE A 51 11.37 8.71 -3.76
C ILE A 51 10.49 9.50 -2.80
N THR A 52 9.53 10.23 -3.36
CA THR A 52 8.55 11.02 -2.62
C THR A 52 7.17 10.48 -2.92
N TRP A 53 6.38 10.30 -1.87
CA TRP A 53 5.05 9.71 -1.93
C TRP A 53 4.00 10.81 -1.70
N TYR A 54 2.93 10.79 -2.47
CA TYR A 54 1.69 11.47 -2.13
C TYR A 54 0.71 10.40 -1.62
N HIS A 55 0.42 10.44 -0.33
CA HIS A 55 -0.43 9.46 0.35
C HIS A 55 -1.90 9.90 0.34
N GLY A 56 -2.81 8.95 0.11
CA GLY A 56 -4.25 9.18 0.25
C GLY A 56 -4.87 10.06 -0.84
N ALA A 57 -4.47 9.89 -2.11
CA ALA A 57 -5.07 10.60 -3.26
C ALA A 57 -6.45 10.06 -3.65
N ASN A 58 -7.36 10.00 -2.67
CA ASN A 58 -8.64 9.30 -2.75
C ASN A 58 -9.78 10.13 -3.36
N HIS A 59 -9.61 11.45 -3.46
CA HIS A 59 -10.59 12.31 -4.13
C HIS A 59 -9.92 13.13 -5.23
N ARG A 60 -10.74 13.69 -6.12
CA ARG A 60 -10.25 14.43 -7.28
C ARG A 60 -9.33 15.59 -6.90
N ALA A 61 -9.67 16.34 -5.85
CA ALA A 61 -8.85 17.47 -5.40
C ALA A 61 -7.44 17.03 -4.96
N GLN A 62 -7.33 15.94 -4.20
CA GLN A 62 -6.06 15.36 -3.79
C GLN A 62 -5.29 14.80 -4.97
N LEU A 63 -5.97 14.19 -5.96
CA LEU A 63 -5.29 13.75 -7.17
C LEU A 63 -4.73 14.94 -7.97
N GLU A 64 -5.49 16.02 -8.14
CA GLU A 64 -5.02 17.24 -8.81
C GLU A 64 -3.81 17.86 -8.09
N GLU A 65 -3.81 17.86 -6.75
CA GLU A 65 -2.67 18.27 -5.93
C GLU A 65 -1.48 17.32 -6.13
N ALA A 66 -1.70 16.00 -6.05
CA ALA A 66 -0.68 14.99 -6.24
C ALA A 66 0.00 15.13 -7.60
N LEU A 67 -0.79 15.31 -8.66
CA LEU A 67 -0.36 15.55 -10.04
C LEU A 67 0.52 16.80 -10.19
N SER A 68 0.23 17.85 -9.43
CA SER A 68 0.97 19.12 -9.45
C SER A 68 2.19 19.13 -8.51
N SER A 69 2.27 18.17 -7.59
CA SER A 69 3.34 18.09 -6.59
C SER A 69 4.64 17.49 -7.13
N ALA A 70 5.70 17.59 -6.33
CA ALA A 70 6.98 16.91 -6.57
C ALA A 70 6.96 15.40 -6.22
N ALA A 71 5.80 14.83 -5.87
CA ALA A 71 5.71 13.40 -5.58
C ALA A 71 5.99 12.55 -6.83
N HIS A 72 6.70 11.44 -6.62
CA HIS A 72 7.05 10.46 -7.64
C HIS A 72 5.99 9.36 -7.73
N MET A 73 5.51 8.92 -6.57
CA MET A 73 4.49 7.89 -6.42
C MET A 73 3.22 8.49 -5.85
N VAL A 74 2.07 8.15 -6.43
CA VAL A 74 0.74 8.50 -5.90
C VAL A 74 0.12 7.24 -5.35
N GLU A 75 -0.20 7.26 -4.06
CA GLU A 75 -0.89 6.19 -3.36
C GLU A 75 -2.36 6.56 -3.15
N ALA A 76 -3.24 5.58 -3.33
CA ALA A 76 -4.65 5.73 -3.05
C ALA A 76 -5.31 4.38 -2.73
N ASP A 77 -6.31 4.44 -1.87
CA ASP A 77 -7.05 3.31 -1.34
C ASP A 77 -8.15 2.86 -2.31
N VAL A 78 -8.28 1.55 -2.53
CA VAL A 78 -9.28 0.96 -3.41
C VAL A 78 -10.30 0.15 -2.59
N LEU A 79 -11.56 0.54 -2.73
CA LEU A 79 -12.72 -0.12 -2.13
C LEU A 79 -13.74 -0.50 -3.21
N LEU A 80 -14.58 -1.49 -2.90
CA LEU A 80 -15.77 -1.77 -3.71
C LEU A 80 -16.94 -0.95 -3.16
N ALA A 81 -17.54 -0.08 -3.97
CA ALA A 81 -18.68 0.71 -3.55
C ALA A 81 -19.85 -0.21 -3.18
N SER A 82 -20.39 -0.04 -1.97
CA SER A 82 -21.45 -0.87 -1.41
C SER A 82 -22.84 -0.22 -1.48
N VAL A 83 -22.90 1.06 -1.85
CA VAL A 83 -24.11 1.90 -1.87
C VAL A 83 -24.01 2.95 -2.98
N GLY A 84 -25.16 3.45 -3.45
CA GLY A 84 -25.22 4.51 -4.47
C GLY A 84 -25.20 4.00 -5.92
N ALA A 85 -25.09 4.93 -6.88
CA ALA A 85 -25.10 4.65 -8.32
C ALA A 85 -23.90 3.80 -8.78
N GLU A 86 -22.79 3.89 -8.06
CA GLU A 86 -21.54 3.16 -8.35
C GLU A 86 -21.48 1.78 -7.66
N CYS A 87 -22.58 1.29 -7.08
CA CYS A 87 -22.61 0.01 -6.38
C CYS A 87 -22.03 -1.12 -7.23
N GLY A 88 -21.03 -1.84 -6.68
CA GLY A 88 -20.29 -2.90 -7.38
C GLY A 88 -19.13 -2.42 -8.26
N GLN A 89 -18.78 -1.12 -8.25
CA GLN A 89 -17.61 -0.57 -8.92
C GLN A 89 -16.46 -0.28 -7.93
N PRO A 90 -15.19 -0.43 -8.35
CA PRO A 90 -14.05 0.08 -7.59
C PRO A 90 -14.04 1.61 -7.50
N VAL A 91 -13.90 2.12 -6.28
CA VAL A 91 -13.83 3.56 -5.96
C VAL A 91 -12.60 3.86 -5.11
N MET A 92 -12.12 5.10 -5.19
CA MET A 92 -10.95 5.56 -4.44
C MET A 92 -11.36 6.07 -3.06
N ALA A 93 -11.23 5.29 -2.00
CA ALA A 93 -11.76 5.68 -0.69
C ALA A 93 -11.00 5.01 0.45
N HIS A 94 -10.70 5.78 1.49
CA HIS A 94 -10.13 5.27 2.72
C HIS A 94 -11.29 4.78 3.63
N PRO A 95 -11.27 3.55 4.15
CA PRO A 95 -12.21 3.11 5.19
C PRO A 95 -12.17 4.11 6.36
N PRO A 96 -13.24 4.30 7.14
CA PRO A 96 -13.12 5.12 8.32
C PRO A 96 -12.08 4.48 9.23
N ASP A 97 -11.36 5.32 9.97
CA ASP A 97 -10.77 4.89 11.23
C ASP A 97 -11.86 4.21 12.06
N THR A 98 -11.79 2.89 12.23
CA THR A 98 -12.71 2.14 13.12
C THR A 98 -12.29 2.21 14.58
N HIS A 99 -11.29 3.04 14.89
CA HIS A 99 -10.73 3.25 16.21
C HIS A 99 -10.75 4.75 16.52
N SER A 100 -11.46 5.11 17.59
CA SER A 100 -11.35 6.43 18.21
C SER A 100 -10.34 6.33 19.36
N ASP A 101 -9.49 7.36 19.49
CA ASP A 101 -8.58 7.59 20.62
C ASP A 101 -9.32 8.03 21.90
N THR A 102 -10.64 8.22 21.83
CA THR A 102 -11.47 8.68 22.93
C THR A 102 -12.77 7.89 23.06
N THR A 103 -13.39 7.94 24.23
CA THR A 103 -14.72 7.37 24.46
C THR A 103 -15.77 8.46 24.26
N LEU A 104 -17.01 8.10 23.90
CA LEU A 104 -18.13 9.06 23.84
C LEU A 104 -18.27 9.84 25.17
N GLN A 105 -18.01 9.19 26.30
CA GLN A 105 -18.04 9.82 27.61
C GLN A 105 -16.94 10.88 27.79
N ALA A 106 -15.70 10.57 27.39
CA ALA A 106 -14.58 11.51 27.45
C ALA A 106 -14.78 12.69 26.51
N TRP A 107 -15.25 12.44 25.28
CA TRP A 107 -15.58 13.48 24.30
C TRP A 107 -16.72 14.42 24.77
N LEU A 108 -17.77 13.87 25.39
CA LEU A 108 -18.84 14.70 25.98
C LEU A 108 -18.33 15.59 27.13
N ALA A 109 -17.38 15.09 27.93
CA ALA A 109 -16.78 15.86 29.02
C ALA A 109 -15.90 17.03 28.52
N GLU A 110 -15.30 16.90 27.35
CA GLU A 110 -14.57 17.99 26.68
C GLU A 110 -15.52 19.02 26.08
N LEU A 111 -16.61 18.58 25.45
CA LEU A 111 -17.60 19.49 24.86
C LEU A 111 -18.41 20.27 25.89
N GLN A 112 -18.57 19.78 27.12
CA GLN A 112 -19.13 20.55 28.23
C GLN A 112 -18.35 21.85 28.52
N ARG A 113 -17.09 21.94 28.06
CA ARG A 113 -16.25 23.14 28.17
C ARG A 113 -16.32 24.04 26.94
N SER A 114 -17.20 23.75 25.98
CA SER A 114 -17.32 24.47 24.71
C SER A 114 -18.73 25.02 24.49
N ASP A 115 -18.82 26.22 23.91
CA ASP A 115 -20.08 26.89 23.61
C ASP A 115 -20.69 26.45 22.25
N LYS A 116 -20.27 25.29 21.73
CA LYS A 116 -20.68 24.79 20.40
C LYS A 116 -21.89 23.85 20.50
N GLY A 117 -22.82 23.98 19.56
CA GLY A 117 -23.96 23.06 19.42
C GLY A 117 -23.55 21.67 18.93
N ILE A 118 -24.24 20.63 19.40
CA ILE A 118 -23.95 19.23 19.09
C ILE A 118 -25.03 18.68 18.13
N LYS A 119 -24.61 17.94 17.10
CA LYS A 119 -25.49 17.09 16.29
C LYS A 119 -24.95 15.65 16.33
N LEU A 120 -25.77 14.73 16.83
CA LEU A 120 -25.49 13.29 16.86
C LEU A 120 -26.39 12.58 15.85
N ASP A 121 -25.82 11.72 15.02
CA ASP A 121 -26.58 10.85 14.10
C ASP A 121 -26.37 9.39 14.53
N PHE A 122 -27.45 8.66 14.78
CA PHE A 122 -27.41 7.24 15.15
C PHE A 122 -28.05 6.42 14.05
N LYS A 123 -27.30 5.48 13.48
CA LYS A 123 -27.82 4.48 12.52
C LYS A 123 -27.63 3.09 13.13
N ARG A 124 -28.74 2.37 13.30
CA ARG A 124 -28.79 1.07 13.97
C ARG A 124 -28.20 -0.04 13.10
N LYS A 125 -27.25 -0.81 13.65
CA LYS A 125 -27.09 -2.26 13.41
C LYS A 125 -26.94 -2.95 14.77
N GLU A 126 -27.45 -4.17 14.85
CA GLU A 126 -27.82 -4.86 16.09
C GLU A 126 -26.69 -5.13 17.09
N PHE A 127 -27.08 -5.11 18.38
CA PHE A 127 -26.39 -5.57 19.61
C PHE A 127 -24.88 -5.30 19.75
N GLY A 128 -24.57 -4.17 20.36
CA GLY A 128 -23.27 -3.80 20.92
C GLY A 128 -23.35 -2.34 21.36
N GLN A 129 -22.64 -1.94 22.41
CA GLN A 129 -22.66 -0.56 22.90
C GLN A 129 -22.41 0.46 21.77
N PRO A 130 -23.11 1.61 21.75
CA PRO A 130 -22.95 2.60 20.69
C PRO A 130 -21.54 3.19 20.69
N VAL A 131 -20.78 2.95 19.62
CA VAL A 131 -19.51 3.61 19.32
C VAL A 131 -19.80 4.81 18.42
N MET A 132 -19.26 5.97 18.79
CA MET A 132 -19.26 7.16 17.94
C MET A 132 -18.22 6.98 16.84
N ALA A 133 -18.62 6.35 15.74
CA ALA A 133 -17.89 6.41 14.49
C ALA A 133 -18.82 7.03 13.45
N HIS A 134 -18.30 7.97 12.66
CA HIS A 134 -18.99 8.39 11.44
C HIS A 134 -19.20 7.14 10.56
N PRO A 135 -20.36 7.02 9.88
CA PRO A 135 -20.54 6.02 8.84
C PRO A 135 -19.35 6.07 7.87
N PRO A 136 -18.84 4.92 7.42
CA PRO A 136 -17.63 4.87 6.62
C PRO A 136 -17.74 5.76 5.40
N ASP A 137 -16.76 6.62 5.17
CA ASP A 137 -16.56 7.25 3.85
C ASP A 137 -16.18 6.14 2.86
N THR A 138 -17.18 5.39 2.40
CA THR A 138 -17.12 4.52 1.20
C THR A 138 -17.51 5.32 -0.04
N HIS A 139 -17.67 6.63 0.11
CA HIS A 139 -18.03 7.57 -0.92
C HIS A 139 -16.78 8.32 -1.35
N SER A 140 -16.21 7.88 -2.46
CA SER A 140 -15.33 8.73 -3.26
C SER A 140 -16.17 9.64 -4.15
N ASP A 141 -15.65 10.81 -4.48
CA ASP A 141 -16.17 11.61 -5.60
C ASP A 141 -15.62 11.13 -6.96
N THR A 142 -14.79 10.08 -6.95
CA THR A 142 -14.15 9.52 -8.15
C THR A 142 -14.14 7.99 -8.17
N THR A 143 -14.29 7.42 -9.36
CA THR A 143 -14.13 5.97 -9.58
C THR A 143 -12.66 5.66 -9.90
N LEU A 144 -12.23 4.41 -9.73
CA LEU A 144 -10.89 4.01 -10.17
C LEU A 144 -10.66 4.32 -11.66
N GLN A 145 -11.69 4.13 -12.51
CA GLN A 145 -11.58 4.44 -13.93
C GLN A 145 -11.34 5.93 -14.19
N ALA A 146 -12.06 6.82 -13.51
CA ALA A 146 -11.89 8.27 -13.65
C ALA A 146 -10.50 8.71 -13.12
N TRP A 147 -10.10 8.16 -11.96
CA TRP A 147 -8.78 8.38 -11.37
C TRP A 147 -7.64 7.97 -12.30
N LEU A 148 -7.74 6.78 -12.92
CA LEU A 148 -6.76 6.30 -13.90
C LEU A 148 -6.69 7.21 -15.15
N ALA A 149 -7.82 7.72 -15.62
CA ALA A 149 -7.88 8.61 -16.77
C ALA A 149 -7.15 9.94 -16.53
N GLU A 150 -7.25 10.50 -15.32
CA GLU A 150 -6.55 11.74 -14.95
C GLU A 150 -5.02 11.55 -14.90
N LEU A 151 -4.56 10.38 -14.45
CA LEU A 151 -3.13 10.05 -14.36
C LEU A 151 -2.45 9.70 -15.68
N GLN A 152 -3.22 9.41 -16.74
CA GLN A 152 -2.69 9.01 -18.04
C GLN A 152 -1.66 10.03 -18.58
N ARG A 153 -1.82 11.31 -18.24
CA ARG A 153 -0.96 12.41 -18.70
C ARG A 153 0.24 12.74 -17.80
N SER A 154 0.36 12.11 -16.63
CA SER A 154 1.50 12.32 -15.72
C SER A 154 2.65 11.37 -16.04
N ASP A 155 3.75 11.47 -15.31
CA ASP A 155 4.88 10.53 -15.29
C ASP A 155 5.01 9.79 -13.95
N LYS A 156 4.05 10.00 -13.04
CA LYS A 156 4.04 9.48 -11.67
C LYS A 156 3.70 8.00 -11.65
N GLY A 157 4.45 7.23 -10.87
CA GLY A 157 4.07 5.86 -10.56
C GLY A 157 2.87 5.82 -9.61
N ILE A 158 2.23 4.66 -9.50
CA ILE A 158 1.03 4.49 -8.65
C ILE A 158 1.20 3.34 -7.67
N LYS A 159 0.60 3.47 -6.49
CA LYS A 159 0.41 2.39 -5.52
C LYS A 159 -1.08 2.32 -5.16
N LEU A 160 -1.73 1.20 -5.48
CA LEU A 160 -3.14 0.99 -5.19
C LEU A 160 -3.28 0.13 -3.94
N ASP A 161 -3.85 0.67 -2.88
CA ASP A 161 -4.01 -0.01 -1.59
C ASP A 161 -5.39 -0.64 -1.43
N PHE A 162 -5.46 -1.96 -1.58
CA PHE A 162 -6.71 -2.71 -1.51
C PHE A 162 -7.10 -3.00 -0.07
N LYS A 163 -8.27 -2.48 0.32
CA LYS A 163 -8.87 -2.71 1.64
C LYS A 163 -9.94 -3.79 1.62
N SER A 164 -10.19 -4.42 0.47
CA SER A 164 -11.13 -5.52 0.35
C SER A 164 -10.80 -6.43 -0.83
N LEU A 165 -10.90 -7.74 -0.63
CA LEU A 165 -10.69 -8.72 -1.72
C LEU A 165 -11.71 -8.54 -2.87
N ALA A 166 -12.93 -8.10 -2.54
CA ALA A 166 -14.01 -7.91 -3.51
C ALA A 166 -13.71 -6.82 -4.56
N ALA A 167 -12.83 -5.86 -4.25
CA ALA A 167 -12.43 -4.81 -5.18
C ALA A 167 -11.31 -5.24 -6.15
N VAL A 168 -10.60 -6.33 -5.85
CA VAL A 168 -9.35 -6.70 -6.53
C VAL A 168 -9.59 -7.06 -7.99
N GLU A 169 -10.42 -8.07 -8.27
CA GLU A 169 -10.66 -8.51 -9.65
C GLU A 169 -11.27 -7.40 -10.53
N PRO A 170 -12.30 -6.65 -10.09
CA PRO A 170 -12.83 -5.53 -10.88
C PRO A 170 -11.77 -4.44 -11.15
N ALA A 171 -10.90 -4.14 -10.18
CA ALA A 171 -9.81 -3.19 -10.40
C ALA A 171 -8.75 -3.72 -11.38
N MET A 172 -8.43 -5.01 -11.35
CA MET A 172 -7.49 -5.62 -12.31
C MET A 172 -8.01 -5.51 -13.75
N VAL A 173 -9.32 -5.68 -13.96
CA VAL A 173 -9.96 -5.49 -15.28
C VAL A 173 -9.80 -4.06 -15.77
N LEU A 174 -10.02 -3.06 -14.91
CA LEU A 174 -9.85 -1.64 -15.26
C LEU A 174 -8.39 -1.29 -15.57
N LEU A 175 -7.45 -1.84 -14.80
CA LEU A 175 -6.02 -1.68 -15.02
C LEU A 175 -5.57 -2.29 -16.35
N ASP A 176 -6.06 -3.47 -16.72
CA ASP A 176 -5.67 -4.14 -17.97
C ASP A 176 -6.12 -3.35 -19.20
N ALA A 177 -7.28 -2.69 -19.10
CA ALA A 177 -7.79 -1.80 -20.15
C ALA A 177 -6.88 -0.60 -20.45
N VAL A 178 -6.10 -0.12 -19.48
CA VAL A 178 -5.17 1.01 -19.65
C VAL A 178 -3.71 0.61 -19.81
N ARG A 179 -3.39 -0.69 -19.67
CA ARG A 179 -2.02 -1.24 -19.64
C ARG A 179 -1.14 -0.80 -20.80
N GLY A 180 -1.69 -0.77 -22.02
CA GLY A 180 -0.94 -0.38 -23.23
C GLY A 180 -0.50 1.09 -23.26
N HIS A 181 -1.07 1.94 -22.41
CA HIS A 181 -0.80 3.38 -22.35
C HIS A 181 0.00 3.78 -21.09
N TRP A 182 0.41 2.81 -20.27
CA TRP A 182 0.94 3.06 -18.94
C TRP A 182 2.34 2.46 -18.79
N GLN A 183 3.37 3.24 -19.15
CA GLN A 183 4.77 2.80 -19.12
C GLN A 183 5.54 3.35 -17.91
N ARG A 184 5.09 2.98 -16.71
CA ARG A 184 5.65 3.44 -15.43
C ARG A 184 5.31 2.45 -14.32
N PRO A 185 5.98 2.53 -13.15
CA PRO A 185 5.77 1.57 -12.08
C PRO A 185 4.34 1.56 -11.53
N VAL A 186 3.81 0.37 -11.31
CA VAL A 186 2.51 0.13 -10.67
C VAL A 186 2.73 -0.84 -9.52
N TRP A 187 2.32 -0.43 -8.33
CA TRP A 187 2.41 -1.22 -7.10
C TRP A 187 1.01 -1.61 -6.65
N ILE A 188 0.80 -2.89 -6.37
CA ILE A 188 -0.49 -3.41 -5.90
C ILE A 188 -0.32 -3.81 -4.44
N ASN A 189 -0.96 -3.06 -3.55
CA ASN A 189 -0.79 -3.16 -2.11
C ASN A 189 -1.99 -3.81 -1.42
N ALA A 190 -1.74 -4.61 -0.39
CA ALA A 190 -2.74 -5.02 0.58
C ALA A 190 -2.07 -5.51 1.88
N ASP A 191 -2.77 -5.34 3.00
CA ASP A 191 -2.43 -6.00 4.25
C ASP A 191 -3.01 -7.42 4.28
N VAL A 192 -2.13 -8.39 4.05
CA VAL A 192 -2.50 -9.79 3.78
C VAL A 192 -2.25 -10.73 4.96
N LEU A 193 -1.53 -10.27 5.99
CA LEU A 193 -1.22 -11.03 7.20
C LEU A 193 -1.45 -10.18 8.46
N PRO A 194 -1.72 -10.79 9.62
CA PRO A 194 -1.73 -10.09 10.90
C PRO A 194 -0.31 -9.76 11.36
N GLY A 195 -0.08 -8.51 11.75
CA GLY A 195 1.20 -8.02 12.25
C GLY A 195 1.16 -7.65 13.73
N PRO A 196 2.18 -6.92 14.21
CA PRO A 196 2.23 -6.53 15.61
C PRO A 196 1.04 -5.66 16.01
N SER A 197 0.37 -6.05 17.10
CA SER A 197 -0.87 -5.42 17.59
C SER A 197 -2.01 -5.35 16.56
N GLY A 198 -1.93 -6.11 15.45
CA GLY A 198 -2.99 -6.25 14.47
C GLY A 198 -4.00 -7.33 14.87
N SER A 199 -5.29 -7.08 14.64
CA SER A 199 -6.37 -7.99 15.07
C SER A 199 -6.68 -9.11 14.06
N SER A 200 -6.60 -8.84 12.76
CA SER A 200 -6.82 -9.80 11.66
C SER A 200 -6.29 -9.26 10.33
N SER A 201 -6.07 -10.12 9.33
CA SER A 201 -5.73 -9.70 7.95
C SER A 201 -6.97 -9.10 7.27
N VAL A 202 -6.81 -7.98 6.55
CA VAL A 202 -7.91 -7.29 5.85
C VAL A 202 -8.25 -8.01 4.54
N VAL A 203 -7.24 -8.61 3.90
CA VAL A 203 -7.38 -9.32 2.62
C VAL A 203 -6.74 -10.70 2.72
N ASP A 204 -7.42 -11.76 2.27
CA ASP A 204 -6.82 -13.10 2.24
C ASP A 204 -5.65 -13.14 1.25
N ALA A 205 -4.46 -13.53 1.75
CA ALA A 205 -3.21 -13.50 0.99
C ALA A 205 -3.28 -14.28 -0.34
N LYS A 206 -3.73 -15.54 -0.29
CA LYS A 206 -3.68 -16.42 -1.46
C LYS A 206 -4.60 -15.95 -2.59
N PRO A 207 -5.92 -15.70 -2.37
CA PRO A 207 -6.80 -15.18 -3.43
C PRO A 207 -6.32 -13.84 -4.00
N PHE A 208 -5.80 -12.94 -3.17
CA PHE A 208 -5.25 -11.66 -3.63
C PHE A 208 -4.06 -11.85 -4.58
N ILE A 209 -3.04 -12.59 -4.13
CA ILE A 209 -1.83 -12.87 -4.89
C ILE A 209 -2.16 -13.61 -6.18
N ASP A 210 -3.00 -14.65 -6.13
CA ASP A 210 -3.41 -15.43 -7.31
C ASP A 210 -4.08 -14.53 -8.35
N THR A 211 -5.02 -13.68 -7.91
CA THR A 211 -5.78 -12.78 -8.79
C THR A 211 -4.84 -11.79 -9.46
N VAL A 212 -4.03 -11.06 -8.68
CA VAL A 212 -3.10 -10.05 -9.23
C VAL A 212 -2.09 -10.69 -10.18
N THR A 213 -1.52 -11.83 -9.81
CA THR A 213 -0.52 -12.54 -10.63
C THR A 213 -1.10 -13.05 -11.94
N SER A 214 -2.38 -13.45 -11.96
CA SER A 214 -3.06 -13.93 -13.16
C SER A 214 -3.22 -12.84 -14.24
N PHE A 215 -3.45 -11.59 -13.84
CA PHE A 215 -3.54 -10.44 -14.75
C PHE A 215 -2.15 -9.86 -15.06
N PHE A 216 -1.34 -9.68 -14.01
CA PHE A 216 -0.09 -8.95 -14.06
C PHE A 216 1.06 -9.75 -13.41
N PRO A 217 1.65 -10.72 -14.11
CA PRO A 217 2.83 -11.44 -13.61
C PRO A 217 4.10 -10.57 -13.53
N ALA A 218 4.04 -9.35 -14.07
CA ALA A 218 5.10 -8.36 -14.11
C ALA A 218 4.60 -7.03 -13.53
N VAL A 219 4.24 -7.06 -12.24
CA VAL A 219 3.86 -5.90 -11.41
C VAL A 219 4.64 -5.97 -10.09
N THR A 220 4.80 -4.87 -9.38
CA THR A 220 5.35 -4.92 -8.02
C THR A 220 4.23 -5.20 -7.01
N LEU A 221 4.41 -6.22 -6.19
CA LEU A 221 3.51 -6.50 -5.07
C LEU A 221 3.98 -5.75 -3.82
N SER A 222 3.05 -5.18 -3.09
CA SER A 222 3.31 -4.51 -1.81
C SER A 222 2.51 -5.23 -0.73
N LEU A 223 3.13 -6.20 -0.07
CA LEU A 223 2.44 -7.15 0.81
C LEU A 223 2.71 -6.77 2.27
N GLY A 224 1.68 -6.25 2.92
CA GLY A 224 1.76 -5.71 4.27
C GLY A 224 1.21 -6.63 5.34
N TRP A 225 1.39 -6.18 6.58
CA TRP A 225 0.70 -6.72 7.73
C TRP A 225 -0.23 -5.66 8.31
N THR A 226 -1.38 -6.08 8.83
CA THR A 226 -2.15 -5.19 9.71
C THR A 226 -1.36 -4.91 10.97
N THR A 227 -1.19 -3.64 11.32
CA THR A 227 -0.41 -3.25 12.50
C THR A 227 -1.14 -2.22 13.34
N GLY A 228 -0.96 -2.30 14.66
CA GLY A 228 -1.42 -1.31 15.61
C GLY A 228 -0.25 -0.65 16.32
N TRP A 229 -0.44 0.61 16.73
CA TRP A 229 0.48 1.31 17.62
C TRP A 229 -0.31 2.01 18.71
N HIS A 230 0.16 1.92 19.96
CA HIS A 230 -0.52 2.49 21.12
C HIS A 230 0.49 3.20 22.04
N PRO A 231 0.25 4.47 22.45
CA PRO A 231 1.21 5.26 23.24
C PRO A 231 1.61 4.61 24.57
N GLU A 232 0.70 3.84 25.17
CA GLU A 232 0.88 3.24 26.50
C GLU A 232 1.51 1.84 26.45
N ASN A 233 1.73 1.27 25.27
CA ASN A 233 2.26 -0.08 25.10
C ASN A 233 3.75 -0.08 24.73
N ALA A 234 4.41 -1.22 24.98
CA ALA A 234 5.79 -1.43 24.54
C ALA A 234 5.94 -1.44 23.00
N ASN A 235 4.84 -1.64 22.26
CA ASN A 235 4.78 -1.73 20.79
C ASN A 235 5.83 -2.70 20.24
N GLU A 236 5.63 -4.00 20.51
CA GLU A 236 6.49 -5.04 19.96
C GLU A 236 6.55 -4.93 18.43
N GLY A 237 7.72 -5.20 17.86
CA GLY A 237 7.89 -5.23 16.42
C GLY A 237 7.45 -6.56 15.79
N TYR A 238 7.65 -6.68 14.48
CA TYR A 238 7.52 -7.90 13.69
C TYR A 238 8.32 -9.07 14.29
N SER A 239 7.62 -10.14 14.65
CA SER A 239 8.21 -11.36 15.21
C SER A 239 8.83 -12.25 14.13
N TRP A 240 9.64 -13.23 14.56
CA TRP A 240 10.18 -14.25 13.65
C TRP A 240 9.09 -15.08 12.96
N ALA A 241 7.98 -15.35 13.65
CA ALA A 241 6.86 -16.07 13.06
C ALA A 241 6.24 -15.25 11.91
N MET A 242 6.01 -13.95 12.14
CA MET A 242 5.41 -13.04 11.16
C MET A 242 6.26 -12.93 9.88
N VAL A 243 7.58 -12.73 10.00
CA VAL A 243 8.43 -12.60 8.81
C VAL A 243 8.63 -13.93 8.06
N ARG A 244 8.58 -15.07 8.76
CA ARG A 244 8.64 -16.39 8.12
C ARG A 244 7.35 -16.74 7.38
N GLU A 245 6.21 -16.36 7.92
CA GLU A 245 4.92 -16.53 7.24
C GLU A 245 4.85 -15.67 5.97
N MET A 246 5.30 -14.41 6.06
CA MET A 246 5.41 -13.55 4.88
C MET A 246 6.38 -14.12 3.83
N GLU A 247 7.53 -14.65 4.25
CA GLU A 247 8.47 -15.32 3.35
C GLU A 247 7.84 -16.52 2.66
N PHE A 248 7.11 -17.35 3.41
CA PHE A 248 6.45 -18.54 2.90
C PHE A 248 5.42 -18.21 1.80
N ILE A 249 4.62 -17.17 1.97
CA ILE A 249 3.64 -16.77 0.93
C ILE A 249 4.32 -16.11 -0.28
N CYS A 250 5.55 -15.60 -0.14
CA CYS A 250 6.28 -14.93 -1.21
C CYS A 250 7.26 -15.84 -1.97
N ASP A 251 7.68 -16.98 -1.40
CA ASP A 251 8.74 -17.87 -1.94
C ASP A 251 8.51 -18.28 -3.41
N GLY A 252 7.25 -18.51 -3.80
CA GLY A 252 6.88 -18.91 -5.16
C GLY A 252 6.70 -17.77 -6.16
N LEU A 253 6.75 -16.51 -5.73
CA LEU A 253 6.45 -15.36 -6.59
C LEU A 253 7.61 -15.04 -7.50
N SER A 254 7.35 -14.54 -8.72
CA SER A 254 8.35 -14.00 -9.63
C SER A 254 8.40 -12.47 -9.64
N GLN A 255 7.37 -11.80 -9.12
CA GLN A 255 7.30 -10.34 -9.01
C GLN A 255 8.31 -9.73 -8.02
N PRO A 256 8.74 -8.47 -8.19
CA PRO A 256 9.27 -7.68 -7.09
C PRO A 256 8.26 -7.59 -5.94
N VAL A 257 8.74 -7.67 -4.70
CA VAL A 257 7.89 -7.59 -3.51
C VAL A 257 8.47 -6.56 -2.55
N THR A 258 7.69 -5.52 -2.24
CA THR A 258 8.01 -4.62 -1.13
C THR A 258 7.15 -4.99 0.08
N PHE A 259 7.70 -4.85 1.28
CA PHE A 259 6.98 -5.08 2.53
C PHE A 259 6.74 -3.74 3.24
N PRO A 260 5.49 -3.23 3.26
CA PRO A 260 5.12 -2.09 4.08
C PRO A 260 5.34 -2.41 5.56
N VAL A 261 6.22 -1.67 6.21
CA VAL A 261 6.49 -1.78 7.64
C VAL A 261 6.35 -0.45 8.35
N ARG A 262 5.72 -0.45 9.52
CA ARG A 262 5.45 0.77 10.29
C ARG A 262 6.74 1.26 10.96
N ALA A 263 7.13 2.51 10.72
CA ALA A 263 8.39 3.09 11.18
C ALA A 263 8.67 2.86 12.66
N ALA A 264 7.66 3.08 13.50
CA ALA A 264 7.72 2.93 14.96
C ALA A 264 8.08 1.52 15.45
N LEU A 265 7.95 0.50 14.58
CA LEU A 265 8.13 -0.92 14.90
C LEU A 265 9.40 -1.54 14.30
N VAL A 266 10.09 -0.81 13.41
CA VAL A 266 11.21 -1.39 12.64
C VAL A 266 12.43 -1.60 13.52
N ARG A 267 12.72 -0.68 14.44
CA ARG A 267 13.91 -0.73 15.28
C ARG A 267 13.97 -2.01 16.12
N GLN A 268 12.83 -2.45 16.64
CA GLN A 268 12.69 -3.67 17.44
C GLN A 268 12.80 -4.95 16.60
N SER A 269 12.63 -4.83 15.27
CA SER A 269 12.56 -5.95 14.33
C SER A 269 13.63 -5.96 13.25
N CYS A 270 14.69 -5.16 13.45
CA CYS A 270 15.77 -5.05 12.49
C CYS A 270 16.37 -6.43 12.09
N PRO A 271 16.69 -7.36 13.02
CA PRO A 271 17.17 -8.69 12.64
C PRO A 271 16.20 -9.52 11.78
N GLN A 272 14.90 -9.44 12.08
CA GLN A 272 13.84 -10.19 11.41
C GLN A 272 13.64 -9.68 9.97
N LEU A 273 13.58 -8.35 9.82
CA LEU A 273 13.40 -7.70 8.53
C LEU A 273 14.66 -7.81 7.64
N LEU A 274 15.85 -7.74 8.24
CA LEU A 274 17.11 -8.02 7.52
C LEU A 274 17.17 -9.47 7.04
N TRP A 275 16.70 -10.42 7.84
CA TRP A 275 16.61 -11.81 7.42
C TRP A 275 15.65 -11.95 6.24
N LEU A 276 14.48 -11.31 6.29
CA LEU A 276 13.48 -11.35 5.23
C LEU A 276 14.05 -10.80 3.91
N LEU A 277 14.70 -9.64 3.91
CA LEU A 277 15.30 -9.06 2.71
C LEU A 277 16.44 -9.90 2.11
N LYS A 278 17.11 -10.73 2.91
CA LYS A 278 18.17 -11.64 2.42
C LYS A 278 17.64 -12.86 1.68
N ARG A 279 16.32 -13.08 1.67
CA ARG A 279 15.69 -14.25 1.04
C ARG A 279 15.61 -14.11 -0.48
N SER A 280 15.55 -12.88 -0.99
CA SER A 280 15.45 -12.58 -2.41
C SER A 280 15.96 -11.16 -2.67
N ASP A 281 16.71 -10.97 -3.76
CA ASP A 281 17.14 -9.65 -4.26
C ASP A 281 15.97 -8.81 -4.77
N ARG A 282 14.83 -9.44 -5.04
CA ARG A 282 13.55 -8.80 -5.41
C ARG A 282 12.80 -8.19 -4.24
N TYR A 283 13.28 -8.37 -3.01
CA TYR A 283 12.61 -7.89 -1.80
C TYR A 283 13.08 -6.49 -1.41
N SER A 284 12.14 -5.64 -0.99
CA SER A 284 12.38 -4.31 -0.44
C SER A 284 11.47 -4.02 0.76
N LEU A 285 11.72 -2.92 1.47
CA LEU A 285 10.84 -2.38 2.50
C LEU A 285 10.26 -1.05 2.05
N THR A 286 9.02 -0.80 2.46
CA THR A 286 8.40 0.53 2.42
C THR A 286 8.09 0.95 3.83
N ILE A 287 8.88 1.86 4.39
CA ILE A 287 8.67 2.38 5.73
C ILE A 287 7.52 3.37 5.67
N TRP A 288 6.45 3.12 6.43
CA TRP A 288 5.28 3.98 6.50
C TRP A 288 4.92 4.37 7.92
N THR A 289 4.06 5.38 8.10
CA THR A 289 3.67 5.89 9.41
C THR A 289 2.18 6.13 9.50
N GLY A 290 1.56 5.69 10.61
CA GLY A 290 0.18 6.01 10.93
C GLY A 290 0.04 7.37 11.63
N LYS A 291 -1.17 7.91 11.61
CA LYS A 291 -1.50 9.13 12.35
C LYS A 291 -1.33 8.91 13.85
N GLY A 292 -0.49 9.73 14.48
CA GLY A 292 -0.22 9.65 15.93
C GLY A 292 0.88 8.67 16.32
N ASP A 293 1.52 7.99 15.36
CA ASP A 293 2.71 7.19 15.65
C ASP A 293 3.81 8.07 16.22
N ASN A 294 4.43 7.61 17.31
CA ASN A 294 5.63 8.25 17.85
C ASN A 294 6.88 7.53 17.35
N TYR A 295 7.68 8.24 16.56
CA TYR A 295 8.97 7.79 16.05
C TYR A 295 9.89 9.00 15.88
N SER A 296 11.20 8.77 15.97
CA SER A 296 12.19 9.84 15.86
C SER A 296 12.91 9.82 14.51
N THR A 297 13.49 10.96 14.12
CA THR A 297 14.43 11.02 12.99
C THR A 297 15.62 10.08 13.21
N GLU A 298 16.05 9.88 14.46
CA GLU A 298 17.10 8.90 14.83
C GLU A 298 16.69 7.45 14.50
N ASP A 299 15.42 7.09 14.63
CA ASP A 299 14.93 5.76 14.24
C ASP A 299 15.00 5.58 12.72
N LEU A 300 14.68 6.60 11.94
CA LEU A 300 14.79 6.56 10.47
C LEU A 300 16.26 6.47 10.01
N LEU A 301 17.17 7.19 10.68
CA LEU A 301 18.61 7.09 10.47
C LEU A 301 19.13 5.70 10.85
N TYR A 302 18.67 5.13 11.97
CA TYR A 302 19.01 3.78 12.38
C TYR A 302 18.62 2.76 11.30
N ILE A 303 17.40 2.84 10.73
CA ILE A 303 16.98 1.99 9.61
C ILE A 303 17.97 2.16 8.45
N ARG A 304 18.25 3.41 8.06
CA ARG A 304 19.12 3.71 6.92
C ARG A 304 20.55 3.18 7.07
N ASP A 305 21.05 3.08 8.30
CA ASP A 305 22.40 2.55 8.58
C ASP A 305 22.46 1.01 8.52
N HIS A 306 21.33 0.33 8.68
CA HIS A 306 21.28 -1.14 8.73
C HIS A 306 20.85 -1.79 7.42
N PHE A 307 20.08 -1.09 6.59
CA PHE A 307 19.53 -1.61 5.34
C PHE A 307 20.19 -1.00 4.10
N ASP A 308 20.19 -1.74 2.99
CA ASP A 308 20.62 -1.16 1.70
C ASP A 308 19.65 -0.06 1.29
N LYS A 309 20.20 1.14 1.04
CA LYS A 309 19.46 2.33 0.61
C LYS A 309 18.67 2.12 -0.67
N LYS A 310 19.06 1.16 -1.52
CA LYS A 310 18.33 0.79 -2.74
C LYS A 310 17.09 -0.08 -2.47
N GLN A 311 16.99 -0.68 -1.29
CA GLN A 311 15.92 -1.61 -0.92
C GLN A 311 14.96 -1.02 0.11
N VAL A 312 15.10 0.24 0.52
CA VAL A 312 14.23 0.86 1.53
C VAL A 312 13.67 2.18 1.04
N PHE A 313 12.34 2.23 0.90
CA PHE A 313 11.57 3.42 0.52
C PHE A 313 10.86 4.01 1.72
N TYR A 314 10.63 5.33 1.71
CA TYR A 314 10.11 6.06 2.88
C TYR A 314 8.82 6.81 2.52
N ASP A 315 7.69 6.26 2.91
CA ASP A 315 6.34 6.83 2.81
C ASP A 315 5.94 7.44 4.17
N ILE A 316 6.63 8.52 4.54
CA ILE A 316 6.62 9.10 5.88
C ILE A 316 5.89 10.43 5.87
N SER A 317 5.07 10.68 6.89
CA SER A 317 4.36 11.95 7.04
C SER A 317 5.30 13.12 7.35
N GLU A 318 4.92 14.33 6.93
CA GLU A 318 5.54 15.56 7.43
C GLU A 318 5.18 15.80 8.91
N PRO A 319 6.04 16.48 9.70
CA PRO A 319 7.32 17.09 9.34
C PRO A 319 8.54 16.15 9.36
N GLN A 320 8.44 14.96 9.95
CA GLN A 320 9.59 14.06 10.17
C GLN A 320 10.30 13.65 8.87
N ASN A 321 9.54 13.45 7.78
CA ASN A 321 10.12 13.15 6.48
C ASN A 321 11.13 14.22 6.01
N ARG A 322 10.80 15.51 6.20
CA ARG A 322 11.69 16.62 5.87
C ARG A 322 12.94 16.63 6.74
N GLU A 323 12.78 16.47 8.06
CA GLU A 323 13.92 16.43 8.99
C GLU A 323 14.88 15.29 8.64
N PHE A 324 14.34 14.10 8.36
CA PHE A 324 15.11 12.94 7.93
C PHE A 324 15.85 13.21 6.61
N LYS A 325 15.15 13.71 5.58
CA LYS A 325 15.77 14.04 4.28
C LYS A 325 16.87 15.09 4.41
N GLN A 326 16.67 16.11 5.24
CA GLN A 326 17.70 17.11 5.56
C GLN A 326 18.91 16.48 6.24
N ALA A 327 18.70 15.59 7.22
CA ALA A 327 19.79 14.92 7.94
C ALA A 327 20.67 14.06 7.02
N ILE A 328 20.13 13.53 5.92
CA ILE A 328 20.85 12.69 4.96
C ILE A 328 21.29 13.44 3.69
N GLY A 329 21.11 14.76 3.67
CA GLY A 329 21.56 15.63 2.57
C GLY A 329 20.73 15.52 1.29
N ILE A 330 19.44 15.20 1.39
CA ILE A 330 18.48 15.26 0.28
C ILE A 330 17.74 16.61 0.36
N THR A 331 17.83 17.40 -0.71
CA THR A 331 17.12 18.68 -0.80
C THR A 331 15.63 18.44 -1.00
N VAL A 332 14.80 18.92 -0.07
CA VAL A 332 13.35 18.95 -0.22
C VAL A 332 13.00 20.29 -0.86
N ASN A 333 12.74 20.31 -2.16
CA ASN A 333 12.22 21.50 -2.83
C ASN A 333 10.74 21.65 -2.46
N LEU A 334 10.41 22.77 -1.80
CA LEU A 334 9.05 23.16 -1.43
C LEU A 334 8.24 23.59 -2.65
#